data_AF-A0A6P0Y078-F1
#
_entry.id   AF-A0A6P0Y078-F1
#
_cell.length_a   1.000
_cell.length_b   1.000
_cell.length_c   1.000
_cell.angle_alpha   90.00
_cell.angle_beta   90.00
_cell.angle_gamma   90.00
#
_symmetry.space_group_name_H-M   'P 1'
#
loop_
_entity.id
_entity.type
_entity.pdbx_description
1 polymer ?
#
loop_
_entity_poly.entity_id
_entity_poly.type
_entity_poly.pdbx_seq_one_letter_code
_entity_poly.pdbx_strand_id
1 'polypeptide(L)'
;MNIVLKLVDCTRSKHNLTLLYQYNEITFTTTLWYSTVDFHQLESEYTQEYMEKIYFHILLFHGLKILSLKPTHLDLGKYSKYWTSNLQNIWDLSVEQCLGQWRYETGNLDYQGAKIIHQDIAPVEKSAVTIVPGKTPLLVCNGGGKDSLLMARMLDDNHIPFDSFSINLHTHANP
;
A
#
# COMPACT_ATOMS: atom_id res chain seq x y z
N MET A 1 23.67 0.24 -13.37
CA MET A 1 22.89 -1.01 -13.26
C MET A 1 21.44 -0.64 -12.99
N ASN A 2 20.50 -1.12 -13.78
CA ASN A 2 19.08 -0.86 -13.52
C ASN A 2 18.64 -1.77 -12.37
N ILE A 3 18.26 -1.19 -11.25
CA ILE A 3 17.73 -1.91 -10.10
C ILE A 3 16.21 -1.85 -10.21
N VAL A 4 15.58 -3.01 -10.35
CA VAL A 4 14.14 -3.09 -10.64
C VAL A 4 13.41 -3.74 -9.46
N LEU A 5 12.45 -3.00 -8.91
CA LEU A 5 11.41 -3.53 -8.05
C LEU A 5 10.20 -3.86 -8.92
N LYS A 6 9.65 -5.06 -8.82
CA LYS A 6 8.47 -5.50 -9.56
C LYS A 6 7.34 -5.87 -8.63
N LEU A 7 6.14 -5.37 -8.93
CA LEU A 7 4.88 -5.78 -8.33
C LEU A 7 4.41 -7.05 -9.05
N VAL A 8 4.56 -8.20 -8.40
CA VAL A 8 4.35 -9.50 -9.07
C VAL A 8 2.89 -9.94 -8.95
N ASP A 9 2.42 -10.08 -7.72
CA ASP A 9 1.07 -10.58 -7.45
C ASP A 9 0.55 -10.15 -6.07
N CYS A 10 -0.75 -10.27 -5.89
CA CYS A 10 -1.43 -10.19 -4.62
C CYS A 10 -2.40 -11.36 -4.53
N THR A 11 -2.11 -12.30 -3.63
CA THR A 11 -3.03 -13.38 -3.29
C THR A 11 -3.79 -13.03 -2.02
N ARG A 12 -4.96 -13.64 -1.84
CA ARG A 12 -5.85 -13.37 -0.71
C ARG A 12 -6.39 -14.66 -0.14
N SER A 13 -6.53 -14.68 1.18
CA SER A 13 -7.41 -15.61 1.88
C SER A 13 -8.56 -14.81 2.50
N LYS A 14 -9.39 -15.45 3.32
CA LYS A 14 -10.51 -14.78 3.99
C LYS A 14 -10.09 -13.51 4.74
N HIS A 15 -8.98 -13.55 5.50
CA HIS A 15 -8.59 -12.49 6.44
C HIS A 15 -7.15 -11.96 6.24
N ASN A 16 -6.53 -12.26 5.10
CA ASN A 16 -5.22 -11.70 4.78
C ASN A 16 -4.98 -11.51 3.29
N LEU A 17 -4.08 -10.59 2.99
CA LEU A 17 -3.49 -10.38 1.67
C LEU A 17 -2.01 -10.75 1.73
N THR A 18 -1.54 -11.56 0.78
CA THR A 18 -0.12 -11.84 0.59
C THR A 18 0.36 -11.11 -0.66
N LEU A 19 1.23 -10.13 -0.43
CA LEU A 19 1.82 -9.25 -1.42
C LEU A 19 3.14 -9.86 -1.88
N LEU A 20 3.29 -10.08 -3.18
CA LEU A 20 4.48 -10.67 -3.78
C LEU A 20 5.26 -9.61 -4.57
N TYR A 21 6.51 -9.43 -4.18
CA TYR A 21 7.45 -8.51 -4.80
C TYR A 21 8.67 -9.26 -5.33
N GLN A 22 9.29 -8.71 -6.36
CA GLN A 22 10.58 -9.16 -6.84
C GLN A 22 11.52 -7.96 -6.94
N TYR A 23 12.70 -8.05 -6.32
CA TYR A 23 13.76 -7.06 -6.39
C TYR A 23 14.98 -7.72 -7.03
N ASN A 24 15.25 -7.36 -8.29
CA ASN A 24 16.18 -8.08 -9.17
C ASN A 24 15.86 -9.59 -9.24
N GLU A 25 16.73 -10.46 -8.75
CA GLU A 25 16.55 -11.92 -8.74
C GLU A 25 15.93 -12.45 -7.45
N ILE A 26 15.71 -11.58 -6.45
CA ILE A 26 15.20 -11.98 -5.14
C ILE A 26 13.69 -11.74 -5.10
N THR A 27 12.95 -12.80 -4.80
CA THR A 27 11.50 -12.75 -4.58
C THR A 27 11.20 -12.82 -3.10
N PHE A 28 10.28 -11.98 -2.62
CA PHE A 28 9.85 -11.99 -1.24
C PHE A 28 8.39 -11.61 -1.12
N THR A 29 7.80 -11.99 0.00
CA THR A 29 6.40 -11.72 0.32
C THR A 29 6.25 -10.90 1.58
N THR A 30 5.14 -10.20 1.67
CA THR A 30 4.61 -9.65 2.91
C THR A 30 3.18 -10.12 3.05
N THR A 31 2.75 -10.43 4.27
CA THR A 31 1.34 -10.76 4.53
C THR A 31 0.73 -9.70 5.44
N LEU A 32 -0.35 -9.09 4.97
CA LEU A 32 -1.16 -8.13 5.72
C LEU A 32 -2.37 -8.86 6.29
N TRP A 33 -2.54 -8.78 7.61
CA TRP A 33 -3.64 -9.41 8.34
C TRP A 33 -4.74 -8.39 8.64
N TYR A 34 -5.95 -8.71 8.21
CA TYR A 34 -7.14 -7.92 8.47
C TYR A 34 -8.16 -8.78 9.22
N SER A 35 -8.08 -8.77 10.55
CA SER A 35 -8.87 -9.65 11.42
C SER A 35 -10.39 -9.48 11.27
N THR A 36 -10.85 -8.31 10.84
CA THR A 36 -12.27 -7.94 10.71
C THR A 36 -12.76 -7.92 9.26
N VAL A 37 -11.88 -8.10 8.27
CA VAL A 37 -12.21 -8.00 6.84
C VAL A 37 -12.31 -9.39 6.24
N ASP A 38 -13.43 -9.70 5.57
CA ASP A 38 -13.61 -10.91 4.76
C ASP A 38 -13.45 -10.59 3.26
N PHE A 39 -12.30 -10.91 2.68
CA PHE A 39 -12.01 -10.63 1.27
C PHE A 39 -12.87 -11.43 0.30
N HIS A 40 -13.27 -12.65 0.66
CA HIS A 40 -14.15 -13.45 -0.20
C HIS A 40 -15.56 -12.87 -0.22
N GLN A 41 -16.05 -12.40 0.92
CA GLN A 41 -17.32 -11.68 0.98
C GLN A 41 -17.26 -10.39 0.15
N LEU A 42 -16.21 -9.59 0.28
CA LEU A 42 -16.06 -8.35 -0.50
C LEU A 42 -16.01 -8.61 -2.01
N GLU A 43 -15.35 -9.68 -2.45
CA GLU A 43 -15.35 -10.07 -3.87
C GLU A 43 -16.73 -10.49 -4.37
N SER A 44 -17.53 -11.14 -3.53
CA SER A 44 -18.92 -11.46 -3.84
C SER A 44 -19.81 -10.21 -3.92
N GLU A 45 -19.54 -9.19 -3.11
CA GLU A 45 -20.32 -7.95 -3.05
C GLU A 45 -19.95 -6.96 -4.16
N TYR A 46 -18.66 -6.83 -4.46
CA TYR A 46 -18.13 -5.76 -5.32
C TYR A 46 -17.48 -6.25 -6.61
N THR A 47 -17.53 -7.56 -6.89
CA THR A 47 -16.84 -8.25 -7.99
C THR A 47 -15.33 -8.37 -7.81
N GLN A 48 -14.76 -9.43 -8.38
CA GLN A 48 -13.33 -9.68 -8.36
C GLN A 48 -12.52 -8.59 -9.08
N GLU A 49 -13.04 -8.05 -10.19
CA GLU A 49 -12.33 -7.03 -10.99
C GLU A 49 -12.14 -5.71 -10.21
N TYR A 50 -13.18 -5.27 -9.50
CA TYR A 50 -13.09 -4.09 -8.65
C TYR A 50 -12.15 -4.34 -7.46
N MET A 51 -12.25 -5.49 -6.82
CA MET A 51 -11.38 -5.84 -5.71
C MET A 51 -9.90 -5.97 -6.13
N GLU A 52 -9.62 -6.47 -7.34
CA GLU A 52 -8.26 -6.51 -7.89
C GLU A 52 -7.63 -5.11 -7.97
N LYS A 53 -8.43 -4.08 -8.29
CA LYS A 53 -7.98 -2.69 -8.23
C LYS A 53 -7.61 -2.26 -6.81
N ILE A 54 -8.42 -2.60 -5.80
CA ILE A 54 -8.12 -2.29 -4.40
C ILE A 54 -6.82 -3.00 -3.96
N TYR A 55 -6.69 -4.27 -4.28
CA TYR A 55 -5.49 -5.06 -3.98
C TYR A 55 -4.24 -4.48 -4.62
N PHE A 56 -4.33 -3.99 -5.86
CA PHE A 56 -3.24 -3.27 -6.50
C PHE A 56 -2.81 -2.03 -5.72
N HIS A 57 -3.75 -1.20 -5.23
CA HIS A 57 -3.39 -0.01 -4.46
C HIS A 57 -2.71 -0.41 -3.14
N ILE A 58 -3.20 -1.45 -2.46
CA ILE A 58 -2.56 -2.00 -1.26
C ILE A 58 -1.13 -2.49 -1.56
N LEU A 59 -0.96 -3.26 -2.63
CA LEU A 59 0.34 -3.77 -3.10
C LEU A 59 1.32 -2.63 -3.40
N LEU A 60 0.86 -1.61 -4.13
CA LEU A 60 1.63 -0.44 -4.53
C LEU A 60 2.07 0.38 -3.31
N PHE A 61 1.12 0.80 -2.46
CA PHE A 61 1.42 1.68 -1.32
C PHE A 61 2.20 0.97 -0.21
N HIS A 62 2.00 -0.34 -0.02
CA HIS A 62 2.88 -1.10 0.86
C HIS A 62 4.32 -1.18 0.29
N GLY A 63 4.45 -1.16 -1.04
CA GLY A 63 5.73 -1.11 -1.74
C GLY A 63 6.56 0.16 -1.48
N LEU A 64 5.97 1.25 -0.96
CA LEU A 64 6.71 2.47 -0.58
C LEU A 64 7.88 2.17 0.37
N LYS A 65 7.69 1.23 1.30
CA LYS A 65 8.73 0.83 2.25
C LYS A 65 9.95 0.23 1.55
N ILE A 66 9.71 -0.51 0.46
CA ILE A 66 10.73 -1.20 -0.32
C ILE A 66 11.56 -0.21 -1.13
N LEU A 67 11.05 1.00 -1.39
CA LEU A 67 11.82 2.06 -2.06
C LEU A 67 13.06 2.51 -1.25
N SER A 68 13.14 2.19 0.04
CA SER A 68 14.36 2.35 0.84
C SER A 68 15.54 1.50 0.33
N LEU A 69 15.29 0.50 -0.52
CA LEU A 69 16.34 -0.23 -1.25
C LEU A 69 16.87 0.57 -2.46
N LYS A 70 16.33 1.77 -2.72
CA LYS A 70 16.71 2.66 -3.81
C LYS A 70 16.60 2.02 -5.22
N PRO A 71 15.50 1.32 -5.57
CA PRO A 71 15.31 0.86 -6.94
C PRO A 71 15.29 2.04 -7.91
N THR A 72 15.87 1.86 -9.10
CA THR A 72 15.80 2.86 -10.16
C THR A 72 14.48 2.79 -10.92
N HIS A 73 13.83 1.61 -10.94
CA HIS A 73 12.56 1.39 -11.61
C HIS A 73 11.58 0.57 -10.75
N LEU A 74 10.29 0.86 -10.93
CA LEU A 74 9.17 0.12 -10.39
C LEU A 74 8.31 -0.45 -11.54
N ASP A 75 8.37 -1.75 -11.76
CA ASP A 75 7.57 -2.48 -12.76
C ASP A 75 6.22 -2.89 -12.16
N LEU A 76 5.13 -2.35 -12.69
CA LEU A 76 3.76 -2.64 -12.22
C LEU A 76 3.24 -4.00 -12.70
N GLY A 77 3.91 -4.65 -13.65
CA GLY A 77 3.53 -5.93 -14.21
C GLY A 77 2.09 -5.91 -14.75
N LYS A 78 1.32 -6.94 -14.41
CA LYS A 78 -0.09 -7.11 -14.83
C LYS A 78 -1.03 -6.01 -14.32
N TYR A 79 -0.60 -5.26 -13.30
CA TYR A 79 -1.39 -4.19 -12.71
C TYR A 79 -1.24 -2.84 -13.42
N SER A 80 -0.43 -2.75 -14.48
CA SER A 80 -0.29 -1.54 -15.30
C SER A 80 -1.63 -0.93 -15.72
N LYS A 81 -2.66 -1.77 -15.93
CA LYS A 81 -4.03 -1.35 -16.31
C LYS A 81 -4.71 -0.42 -15.30
N TYR A 82 -4.26 -0.40 -14.05
CA TYR A 82 -4.79 0.46 -13.00
C TYR A 82 -3.99 1.74 -12.79
N TRP A 83 -2.86 1.90 -13.49
CA TRP A 83 -2.06 3.11 -13.43
C TRP A 83 -2.77 4.26 -14.15
N THR A 84 -2.80 5.43 -13.52
CA THR A 84 -3.45 6.62 -14.07
C THR A 84 -2.63 7.86 -13.70
N SER A 85 -2.78 8.95 -14.46
CA SER A 85 -2.10 10.22 -14.13
C SER A 85 -2.46 10.75 -12.74
N ASN A 86 -3.70 10.55 -12.28
CA ASN A 86 -4.08 10.92 -10.92
C ASN A 86 -3.36 10.07 -9.87
N LEU A 87 -3.23 8.76 -10.12
CA LEU A 87 -2.48 7.88 -9.22
C LEU A 87 -0.99 8.24 -9.21
N GLN A 88 -0.42 8.64 -10.35
CA GLN A 88 0.95 9.12 -10.43
C GLN A 88 1.17 10.35 -9.52
N ASN A 89 0.29 11.35 -9.57
CA ASN A 89 0.41 12.52 -8.69
C ASN A 89 0.38 12.15 -7.20
N ILE A 90 -0.51 11.22 -6.80
CA ILE A 90 -0.59 10.75 -5.42
C ILE A 90 0.67 9.96 -5.05
N TRP A 91 1.15 9.12 -5.96
CA TRP A 91 2.36 8.34 -5.77
C TRP A 91 3.58 9.22 -5.58
N ASP A 92 3.81 10.18 -6.46
CA ASP A 92 4.96 11.09 -6.42
C ASP A 92 4.98 11.87 -5.09
N LEU A 93 3.82 12.38 -4.66
CA LEU A 93 3.68 13.02 -3.34
C LEU A 93 3.98 12.04 -2.20
N SER A 94 3.47 10.81 -2.27
CA SER A 94 3.68 9.80 -1.23
C SER A 94 5.14 9.40 -1.12
N VAL A 95 5.84 9.24 -2.24
CA VAL A 95 7.28 8.96 -2.28
C VAL A 95 8.08 10.10 -1.65
N GLU A 96 7.78 11.34 -2.02
CA GLU A 96 8.46 12.53 -1.49
C GLU A 96 8.33 12.60 0.04
N GLN A 97 7.10 12.47 0.55
CA GLN A 97 6.77 12.62 1.95
C GLN A 97 7.22 11.42 2.79
N CYS A 98 6.96 10.19 2.36
CA CYS A 98 7.27 9.00 3.13
C CYS A 98 8.77 8.66 3.15
N LEU A 99 9.54 9.03 2.11
CA LEU A 99 10.99 8.79 2.09
C LEU A 99 11.81 9.98 2.57
N GLY A 100 11.19 11.12 2.92
CA GLY A 100 11.90 12.33 3.35
C GLY A 100 12.89 12.05 4.48
N GLN A 101 12.44 11.41 5.55
CA GLN A 101 13.28 11.05 6.70
C GLN A 101 14.39 10.07 6.29
N TRP A 102 14.06 8.99 5.58
CA TRP A 102 15.06 8.01 5.14
C TRP A 102 16.14 8.63 4.26
N ARG A 103 15.78 9.54 3.35
CA ARG A 103 16.74 10.25 2.48
C ARG A 103 17.71 11.09 3.30
N TYR A 104 17.20 11.78 4.31
CA TYR A 104 18.01 12.56 5.24
C TYR A 104 18.96 11.68 6.05
N GLU A 105 18.45 10.65 6.71
CA GLU A 105 19.21 9.77 7.60
C GLU A 105 20.30 8.95 6.87
N THR A 106 20.05 8.60 5.60
CA THR A 106 20.97 7.77 4.81
C THR A 106 21.86 8.57 3.85
N GLY A 107 21.74 9.90 3.81
CA GLY A 107 22.48 10.77 2.87
C GLY A 107 22.06 10.61 1.40
N ASN A 108 20.93 9.97 1.10
CA ASN A 108 20.42 9.75 -0.25
C ASN A 108 19.49 10.87 -0.73
N LEU A 109 19.89 12.13 -0.54
CA LEU A 109 19.06 13.31 -0.83
C LEU A 109 18.62 13.41 -2.31
N ASP A 110 19.45 12.89 -3.22
CA ASP A 110 19.20 12.94 -4.67
C ASP A 110 18.18 11.89 -5.14
N TYR A 111 17.82 10.92 -4.29
CA TYR A 111 16.84 9.90 -4.67
C TYR A 111 15.43 10.49 -4.69
N GLN A 112 14.80 10.51 -5.86
CA GLN A 112 13.43 11.02 -6.04
C GLN A 112 12.39 9.91 -6.17
N GLY A 113 12.77 8.65 -5.88
CA GLY A 113 11.94 7.48 -6.14
C GLY A 113 12.29 6.75 -7.44
N ALA A 114 11.58 5.66 -7.68
CA ALA A 114 11.75 4.81 -8.83
C ALA A 114 10.91 5.28 -10.02
N LYS A 115 11.48 5.23 -11.23
CA LYS A 115 10.72 5.47 -12.46
C LYS A 115 9.73 4.35 -12.68
N ILE A 116 8.47 4.69 -12.96
CA ILE A 116 7.44 3.68 -13.19
C ILE A 116 7.60 3.07 -14.58
N ILE A 117 7.61 1.74 -14.64
CA ILE A 117 7.45 0.96 -15.86
C ILE A 117 6.01 0.47 -15.86
N HIS A 118 5.23 0.95 -16.82
CA HIS A 118 3.88 0.50 -17.06
C HIS A 118 3.63 0.39 -18.56
N GLN A 119 2.64 -0.40 -18.95
CA GLN A 119 2.12 -0.39 -20.31
C GLN A 119 1.09 0.74 -20.43
N ASP A 120 1.16 1.52 -21.51
CA ASP A 120 0.09 2.46 -21.85
C ASP A 120 -1.15 1.65 -22.23
N ILE A 121 -2.14 1.67 -21.35
CA ILE A 121 -3.39 0.95 -21.54
C ILE A 121 -4.48 2.00 -21.69
N ALA A 122 -5.35 1.80 -22.69
CA ALA A 122 -6.47 2.69 -22.93
C ALA A 122 -7.31 2.83 -21.65
N PRO A 123 -7.75 4.05 -21.30
CA PRO A 123 -8.53 4.28 -20.10
C PRO A 123 -9.79 3.40 -20.11
N VAL A 124 -9.87 2.49 -19.14
CA VAL A 124 -11.07 1.66 -18.93
C VAL A 124 -12.18 2.56 -18.39
N GLU A 125 -13.37 2.44 -18.97
CA GLU A 125 -14.56 3.16 -18.52
C GLU A 125 -14.86 2.78 -17.06
N LYS A 126 -14.94 3.78 -16.19
CA LYS A 126 -15.08 3.57 -14.74
C LYS A 126 -16.56 3.56 -14.39
N SER A 127 -17.09 2.40 -14.00
CA SER A 127 -18.36 2.33 -13.31
C SER A 127 -18.17 2.78 -11.85
N ALA A 128 -19.02 3.70 -11.40
CA ALA A 128 -19.11 4.01 -9.98
C ALA A 128 -19.68 2.78 -9.26
N VAL A 129 -19.00 2.35 -8.20
CA VAL A 129 -19.51 1.30 -7.30
C VAL A 129 -20.17 2.00 -6.11
N THR A 130 -21.40 1.62 -5.81
CA THR A 130 -22.08 2.07 -4.59
C THR A 130 -21.49 1.31 -3.40
N ILE A 131 -20.83 2.03 -2.51
CA ILE A 131 -20.26 1.44 -1.29
C ILE A 131 -21.34 1.42 -0.21
N VAL A 132 -21.52 0.26 0.42
CA VAL A 132 -22.36 0.13 1.62
C VAL A 132 -21.50 0.48 2.84
N PRO A 133 -21.89 1.45 3.68
CA PRO A 133 -21.16 1.77 4.90
C PRO A 133 -21.00 0.53 5.79
N GLY A 134 -19.78 0.28 6.25
CA GLY A 134 -19.49 -0.78 7.21
C GLY A 134 -20.06 -0.49 8.60
N LYS A 135 -19.99 -1.48 9.50
CA LYS A 135 -20.44 -1.34 10.90
C LYS A 135 -19.60 -0.34 11.69
N THR A 136 -18.34 -0.17 11.30
CA THR A 136 -17.39 0.72 11.96
C THR A 136 -17.22 1.99 11.13
N PRO A 137 -17.61 3.17 11.64
CA PRO A 137 -17.53 4.41 10.87
C PRO A 137 -16.12 5.04 10.89
N LEU A 138 -15.23 4.57 11.77
CA LEU A 138 -13.93 5.18 12.02
C LEU A 138 -12.79 4.21 11.75
N LEU A 139 -11.85 4.64 10.90
CA LEU A 139 -10.57 3.97 10.68
C LEU A 139 -9.45 4.80 11.29
N VAL A 140 -8.73 4.21 12.24
CA VAL A 140 -7.56 4.80 12.88
C VAL A 140 -6.30 4.42 12.11
N CYS A 141 -5.68 5.37 11.44
CA CYS A 141 -4.39 5.18 10.79
C CYS A 141 -3.26 5.27 11.83
N ASN A 142 -2.72 4.11 12.22
CA ASN A 142 -1.65 3.99 13.19
C ASN A 142 -0.27 3.97 12.50
N GLY A 143 0.54 5.00 12.73
CA GLY A 143 1.94 5.04 12.30
C GLY A 143 2.89 4.27 13.23
N GLY A 144 2.37 3.54 14.23
CA GLY A 144 3.17 2.83 15.24
C GLY A 144 3.76 3.74 16.33
N GLY A 145 3.47 5.05 16.28
CA GLY A 145 3.95 6.03 17.26
C GLY A 145 3.05 6.16 18.49
N LYS A 146 3.58 6.81 19.53
CA LYS A 146 2.88 7.11 20.78
C LYS A 146 1.56 7.88 20.57
N ASP A 147 1.52 8.76 19.57
CA ASP A 147 0.38 9.64 19.33
C ASP A 147 -0.82 8.87 18.78
N SER A 148 -0.57 7.91 17.89
CA SER A 148 -1.61 7.06 17.34
C SER A 148 -2.10 6.02 18.35
N LEU A 149 -1.20 5.55 19.24
CA LEU A 149 -1.58 4.73 20.39
C LEU A 149 -2.47 5.51 21.37
N LEU A 150 -2.09 6.76 21.71
CA LEU A 150 -2.90 7.63 22.56
C LEU A 150 -4.28 7.87 21.96
N MET A 151 -4.36 8.14 20.66
CA MET A 151 -5.64 8.32 19.96
C MET A 151 -6.51 7.06 20.04
N ALA A 152 -5.96 5.88 19.75
CA ALA A 152 -6.67 4.62 19.88
C ALA A 152 -7.17 4.41 21.32
N ARG A 153 -6.33 4.70 22.31
CA ARG A 153 -6.71 4.59 23.73
C ARG A 153 -7.85 5.54 24.10
N MET A 154 -7.83 6.77 23.62
CA MET A 154 -8.91 7.74 23.86
C MET A 154 -10.23 7.27 23.26
N LEU A 155 -10.21 6.63 22.09
CA LEU A 155 -11.42 6.07 21.48
C LEU A 155 -11.95 4.88 22.30
N ASP A 156 -11.06 3.99 22.75
CA ASP A 156 -11.41 2.86 23.61
C ASP A 156 -12.03 3.32 24.94
N ASP A 157 -11.40 4.30 25.62
CA ASP A 157 -11.86 4.85 26.90
C ASP A 157 -13.23 5.55 26.78
N ASN A 158 -13.62 5.97 25.58
CA ASN A 158 -14.92 6.58 25.28
C ASN A 158 -15.88 5.62 24.55
N HIS A 159 -15.54 4.34 24.44
CA HIS A 159 -16.34 3.30 23.76
C HIS A 159 -16.74 3.67 22.32
N ILE A 160 -15.88 4.41 21.61
CA ILE A 160 -16.11 4.74 20.20
C ILE A 160 -15.58 3.58 19.35
N PRO A 161 -16.42 2.87 18.58
CA PRO A 161 -15.96 1.75 17.76
C PRO A 161 -15.06 2.24 16.62
N PHE A 162 -13.87 1.64 16.50
CA PHE A 162 -12.94 1.91 15.41
C PHE A 162 -12.23 0.63 14.95
N ASP A 163 -11.84 0.60 13.68
CA ASP A 163 -10.85 -0.34 13.15
C ASP A 163 -9.52 0.40 13.03
N SER A 164 -8.40 -0.32 12.99
CA SER A 164 -7.09 0.30 12.84
C SER A 164 -6.33 -0.20 11.62
N PHE A 165 -5.63 0.71 10.94
CA PHE A 165 -4.71 0.40 9.87
C PHE A 165 -3.30 0.78 10.30
N SER A 166 -2.44 -0.21 10.52
CA SER A 166 -1.09 0.01 11.03
C SER A 166 -0.05 0.05 9.90
N ILE A 167 0.58 1.20 9.69
CA ILE A 167 1.73 1.36 8.79
C ILE A 167 2.99 1.22 9.63
N ASN A 168 3.42 -0.01 9.92
CA ASN A 168 4.73 -0.22 10.52
C ASN A 168 5.82 0.09 9.47
N LEU A 169 6.42 1.27 9.55
CA LEU A 169 7.80 1.49 9.08
C LEU A 169 8.70 1.15 10.27
N HIS A 170 9.16 -0.09 10.36
CA HIS A 170 10.34 -0.36 11.19
C HIS A 170 11.56 0.16 10.41
N THR A 171 11.90 1.44 10.61
CA THR A 171 13.28 1.85 10.38
C THR A 171 14.07 1.31 11.57
N HIS A 172 14.80 0.22 11.35
CA HIS A 172 15.84 -0.20 12.28
C HIS A 172 16.95 0.85 12.27
N ALA A 173 16.76 1.93 13.03
CA ALA A 173 17.88 2.59 13.68
C ALA A 173 18.02 1.90 15.03
N ASN A 174 18.82 0.83 15.09
CA ASN A 174 19.29 0.36 16.38
C ASN A 174 20.14 1.49 17.02
N PRO A 175 20.01 1.72 18.34
CA PRO A 175 20.90 2.61 19.09
C PRO A 175 22.34 2.09 19.13
#